data_AF-A0A7Y6Z874-F1
#
_entry.id   AF-A0A7Y6Z874-F1
#
_cell.length_a   1.000
_cell.length_b   1.000
_cell.length_c   1.000
_cell.angle_alpha   90.00
_cell.angle_beta   90.00
_cell.angle_gamma   90.00
#
_symmetry.space_group_name_H-M   'P 1'
#
loop_
_entity.id
_entity.type
_entity.pdbx_description
1 polymer ?
#
loop_
_entity_poly.entity_id
_entity_poly.type
_entity_poly.pdbx_seq_one_letter_code
_entity_poly.pdbx_strand_id
1 'polypeptide(L)' 'DLGNFAKVNAIMAEYFEQPYPARAAIGIASLPKDAEVEMDGILELP' A
#
# COMPACT_ATOMS: atom_id res chain seq x y z
N ASP A 1 3.86 4.30 10.12
CA ASP A 1 5.28 3.93 10.39
C ASP A 1 5.71 2.84 9.40
N LEU A 2 6.92 2.94 8.83
CA LEU A 2 7.53 1.86 8.05
C LEU A 2 7.75 0.59 8.87
N GLY A 3 7.68 0.66 10.21
CA GLY A 3 7.58 -0.51 11.08
C GLY A 3 6.42 -1.48 10.71
N ASN A 4 5.35 -0.97 10.09
CA ASN A 4 4.22 -1.79 9.63
C ASN A 4 4.40 -2.36 8.21
N PHE A 5 5.52 -2.09 7.52
CA PHE A 5 5.70 -2.44 6.10
C PHE A 5 5.54 -3.94 5.82
N ALA A 6 6.10 -4.80 6.67
CA ALA A 6 6.00 -6.26 6.49
C ALA A 6 4.54 -6.73 6.58
N LYS A 7 3.75 -6.16 7.51
CA LYS A 7 2.33 -6.49 7.68
C LYS A 7 1.51 -6.05 6.47
N VAL A 8 1.73 -4.81 6.00
CA VAL A 8 1.05 -4.31 4.79
C VAL A 8 1.42 -5.15 3.58
N ASN A 9 2.70 -5.55 3.45
CA ASN A 9 3.14 -6.37 2.33
C ASN A 9 2.49 -7.75 2.30
N ALA A 10 2.34 -8.40 3.46
CA ALA A 10 1.64 -9.68 3.57
C ALA A 10 0.18 -9.56 3.10
N ILE A 11 -0.53 -8.54 3.61
CA ILE A 11 -1.92 -8.27 3.22
C ILE A 11 -2.00 -7.98 1.71
N MET A 12 -1.12 -7.15 1.16
CA MET A 12 -1.11 -6.86 -0.28
C MET A 12 -0.92 -8.11 -1.15
N ALA A 13 -0.15 -9.10 -0.68
CA ALA A 13 0.04 -10.37 -1.39
C ALA A 13 -1.21 -11.25 -1.40
N GLU A 14 -2.17 -11.01 -0.50
CA GLU A 14 -3.48 -11.68 -0.50
C GLU A 14 -4.45 -11.05 -1.50
N TYR A 15 -4.26 -9.77 -1.86
CA TYR A 15 -5.15 -9.02 -2.77
C TYR A 15 -4.65 -8.94 -4.21
N PHE A 16 -3.34 -8.97 -4.45
CA PHE A 16 -2.76 -8.82 -5.78
C PHE A 16 -2.10 -10.12 -6.25
N GLU A 17 -2.44 -10.52 -7.47
CA GLU A 17 -1.82 -11.64 -8.16
C GLU A 17 -0.84 -11.15 -9.24
N GLN A 18 -0.04 -12.07 -9.79
CA GLN A 18 0.89 -11.71 -10.86
C GLN A 18 0.14 -11.44 -12.18
N PRO A 19 0.58 -10.44 -12.99
CA PRO A 19 1.70 -9.54 -12.73
C PRO A 19 1.36 -8.46 -11.70
N TYR A 20 2.23 -8.27 -10.70
CA TYR A 20 2.01 -7.28 -9.65
C TYR A 20 2.04 -5.85 -10.23
N PRO A 21 1.17 -4.94 -9.74
CA PRO A 21 1.21 -3.54 -10.15
C PRO A 21 2.52 -2.88 -9.68
N ALA A 22 2.99 -1.90 -10.44
CA ALA A 22 4.06 -1.02 -9.98
C ALA A 22 3.60 -0.26 -8.72
N ARG A 23 4.48 -0.14 -7.71
CA ARG A 23 4.17 0.58 -6.47
C ARG A 23 5.39 1.30 -5.89
N ALA A 24 5.14 2.31 -5.08
CA ALA A 24 6.11 2.96 -4.20
C ALA A 24 5.54 3.07 -2.78
N ALA A 25 6.37 2.87 -1.75
CA ALA A 25 6.01 3.06 -0.35
C ALA A 25 6.92 4.12 0.26
N ILE A 26 6.33 5.14 0.87
CA ILE A 26 7.06 6.29 1.42
C ILE A 26 6.61 6.49 2.88
N GLY A 27 7.58 6.62 3.78
CA GLY A 27 7.30 6.99 5.16
C GLY A 27 7.06 8.50 5.29
N ILE A 28 5.99 8.88 5.98
CA ILE A 28 5.67 10.29 6.28
C ILE A 28 5.48 10.49 7.78
N ALA A 29 5.46 11.76 8.22
CA ALA A 29 5.29 12.12 9.63
C ALA A 29 3.89 11.79 10.18
N SER A 30 2.83 12.04 9.39
CA SER A 30 1.43 11.81 9.80
C SER A 30 0.50 11.77 8.60
N LEU A 31 -0.49 10.88 8.62
CA LEU A 31 -1.59 10.84 7.66
C LEU A 31 -2.85 11.54 8.21
N PRO A 32 -3.79 11.99 7.36
CA PRO A 32 -5.08 12.50 7.80
C PRO A 32 -5.83 11.49 8.67
N LYS A 33 -6.58 12.00 9.68
CA LYS A 33 -7.38 11.19 10.61
C LYS A 33 -6.58 10.13 11.39
N ASP A 34 -5.27 10.36 11.58
CA ASP A 34 -4.36 9.44 12.25
C ASP A 34 -4.31 8.04 11.62
N ALA A 35 -4.52 7.96 10.30
CA ALA A 35 -4.44 6.69 9.58
C ALA A 35 -3.02 6.08 9.65
N GLU A 36 -2.94 4.75 9.71
CA GLU A 36 -1.64 4.06 9.75
C GLU A 36 -1.03 3.88 8.35
N VAL A 37 -1.87 3.80 7.31
CA VAL A 37 -1.52 3.56 5.91
C VAL A 37 -2.55 4.23 5.01
N GLU A 38 -2.08 4.83 3.91
CA GLU A 38 -2.91 5.37 2.83
C GLU A 38 -2.33 4.88 1.49
N MET A 39 -3.19 4.58 0.52
CA MET A 39 -2.80 4.05 -0.79
C MET A 39 -3.68 4.61 -1.90
N ASP A 40 -3.04 5.08 -2.96
CA ASP A 40 -3.67 5.48 -4.22
C ASP A 40 -3.26 4.52 -5.34
N GLY A 41 -4.18 4.28 -6.29
CA GLY A 41 -3.96 3.39 -7.42
C GLY A 41 -4.49 3.97 -8.73
N ILE A 42 -3.82 3.63 -9.82
CA ILE A 42 -4.31 3.84 -11.19
C ILE A 42 -4.75 2.49 -11.72
N LEU A 43 -5.99 2.41 -12.23
CA LEU A 43 -6.58 1.19 -12.75
C LEU A 43 -7.05 1.40 -14.19
N GLU A 44 -6.95 0.35 -14.99
CA GLU A 44 -7.59 0.26 -16.31
C GLU A 44 -8.95 -0.41 -16.16
N LEU A 45 -9.96 0.11 -16.86
CA LEU A 45 -11.28 -0.51 -16.96
C LEU A 45 -11.30 -1.49 -18.15
N PRO A 46 -11.97 -2.65 -18.03
CA PRO A 46 -12.07 -3.63 -19.11
C PRO A 46 -12.90 -3.15 -20.30
#